data_AF-A0A9E4AGH7-F1
#
_entry.id   AF-A0A9E4AGH7-F1
#
_cell.length_a   1.000
_cell.length_b   1.000
_cell.length_c   1.000
_cell.angle_alpha   90.00
_cell.angle_beta   90.00
_cell.angle_gamma   90.00
#
_symmetry.space_group_name_H-M   'P 1'
#
loop_
_entity.id
_entity.type
_entity.pdbx_description
1 polymer ?
#
loop_
_entity_poly.entity_id
_entity_poly.type
_entity_poly.pdbx_seq_one_letter_code
_entity_poly.pdbx_strand_id
1 'polypeptide(L)'
;MLLDVKKPKASRIALIKSDTPDSFQQLLQNYWTWHYNDSLYDATKLLLSTDLGWEQVPQHTTPPVGEVVSPLGNALAHAAKEVREAALQVLDATVCIPAGTALIGEECTPLEIDEFEIGVYPVTNAQYLRFLQDTGYKPPKDWVDSPQLTFETYALKGDHPVVWISCEDAEVYANYVGGRLPTFPEWQYAARGTDGRLFPWGYEIDKPRCNTAELGAEDTTPVGAFKGGISPFGCYDMIGNVWEWTSTFYDDEETFRVACGGAWYYNHDYSTCTSFDFFSTNYAEFVIGFRIAR
;
A
#
# COMPACT_ATOMS: atom_id res chain seq x y z
N MET A 1 -48.87 -1.92 11.14
CA MET A 1 -47.77 -2.89 11.01
C MET A 1 -46.49 -2.07 11.16
N LEU A 2 -45.74 -2.34 12.22
CA LEU A 2 -44.70 -1.48 12.76
C LEU A 2 -43.53 -1.28 11.79
N LEU A 3 -43.08 -0.03 11.67
CA LEU A 3 -41.79 0.36 11.11
C LEU A 3 -40.68 -0.40 11.87
N ASP A 4 -40.03 -1.33 11.20
CA ASP A 4 -38.84 -2.00 11.72
C ASP A 4 -37.65 -1.06 11.51
N VAL A 5 -37.48 -0.12 12.45
CA VAL A 5 -36.29 0.71 12.55
C VAL A 5 -35.16 -0.23 12.97
N LYS A 6 -34.36 -0.68 11.99
CA LYS A 6 -33.14 -1.44 12.23
C LYS A 6 -32.32 -0.74 13.31
N LYS A 7 -32.12 -1.43 14.43
CA LYS A 7 -31.23 -0.99 15.51
C LYS A 7 -29.86 -0.60 14.90
N PRO A 8 -29.23 0.49 15.37
CA PRO A 8 -27.87 0.78 14.95
C PRO A 8 -26.98 -0.42 15.30
N LYS A 9 -26.13 -0.83 14.35
CA LYS A 9 -25.09 -1.82 14.62
C LYS A 9 -24.26 -1.30 15.80
N ALA A 10 -24.15 -2.10 16.85
CA ALA A 10 -23.27 -1.77 17.96
C ALA A 10 -21.85 -1.57 17.39
N SER A 11 -21.18 -0.48 17.77
CA SER A 11 -19.79 -0.25 17.36
C SER A 11 -18.93 -1.44 17.82
N ARG A 12 -17.93 -1.85 17.03
CA ARG A 12 -17.10 -3.03 17.34
C ARG A 12 -16.32 -2.88 18.65
N ILE A 13 -16.12 -1.65 19.10
CA ILE A 13 -15.56 -1.33 20.42
C ILE A 13 -16.45 -1.85 21.56
N ALA A 14 -17.77 -1.89 21.39
CA ALA A 14 -18.69 -2.39 22.42
C ALA A 14 -18.55 -3.90 22.71
N LEU A 15 -17.84 -4.66 21.86
CA LEU A 15 -17.50 -6.07 22.11
C LEU A 15 -16.27 -6.21 23.02
N ILE A 16 -15.50 -5.14 23.20
CA ILE A 16 -14.36 -5.11 24.11
C ILE A 16 -14.88 -4.78 25.51
N LYS A 17 -14.63 -5.68 26.47
CA LYS A 17 -15.07 -5.51 27.86
C LYS A 17 -14.25 -4.46 28.64
N SER A 18 -13.18 -3.91 28.07
CA SER A 18 -12.28 -2.93 28.69
C SER A 18 -11.57 -2.04 27.65
N ASP A 19 -11.46 -0.73 27.92
CA ASP A 19 -10.81 0.27 27.04
C ASP A 19 -9.26 0.22 27.08
N THR A 20 -8.69 -0.92 27.46
CA THR A 20 -7.24 -1.09 27.62
C THR A 20 -6.53 -1.32 26.28
N PRO A 21 -5.29 -0.84 26.09
CA PRO A 21 -4.48 -1.08 24.89
C PRO A 21 -4.42 -2.55 24.47
N ASP A 22 -4.24 -3.50 25.41
CA ASP A 22 -4.14 -4.93 25.11
C ASP A 22 -5.41 -5.52 24.47
N SER A 23 -6.59 -5.11 24.96
CA SER A 23 -7.86 -5.58 24.42
C SER A 23 -8.12 -4.99 23.03
N PHE A 24 -7.63 -3.77 22.79
CA PHE A 24 -7.66 -3.14 21.48
C PHE A 24 -6.64 -3.76 20.52
N GLN A 25 -5.45 -4.11 20.99
CA GLN A 25 -4.44 -4.83 20.21
C GLN A 25 -4.96 -6.20 19.77
N GLN A 26 -5.68 -6.92 20.62
CA GLN A 26 -6.34 -8.17 20.24
C GLN A 26 -7.41 -7.93 19.16
N LEU A 27 -8.18 -6.85 19.25
CA LEU A 27 -9.13 -6.45 18.21
C LEU A 27 -8.36 -6.17 16.90
N LEU A 28 -7.23 -5.48 16.97
CA LEU A 28 -6.39 -5.23 15.81
C LEU A 28 -5.86 -6.51 15.20
N GLN A 29 -5.24 -7.40 15.97
CA GLN A 29 -4.77 -8.69 15.44
C GLN A 29 -5.87 -9.47 14.68
N ASN A 30 -7.13 -9.35 15.11
CA ASN A 30 -8.25 -9.98 14.43
C ASN A 30 -8.67 -9.28 13.12
N TYR A 31 -8.46 -7.97 12.98
CA TYR A 31 -8.93 -7.17 11.85
C TYR A 31 -7.79 -6.58 10.99
N TRP A 32 -6.79 -5.99 11.63
CA TRP A 32 -5.49 -5.57 11.10
C TRP A 32 -4.36 -6.41 11.70
N THR A 33 -4.06 -7.52 11.04
CA THR A 33 -3.12 -8.55 11.51
C THR A 33 -1.70 -8.06 11.81
N TRP A 34 -1.27 -6.89 11.30
CA TRP A 34 0.14 -6.43 11.38
C TRP A 34 0.36 -4.90 11.51
N HIS A 35 -0.64 -4.08 11.86
CA HIS A 35 -0.54 -2.60 11.74
C HIS A 35 -0.47 -1.81 13.05
N TYR A 36 -0.34 -2.45 14.21
CA TYR A 36 -0.37 -1.67 15.44
C TYR A 36 0.97 -0.97 15.70
N ASN A 37 1.01 0.29 15.31
CA ASN A 37 1.96 1.29 15.78
C ASN A 37 1.24 2.14 16.84
N ASP A 38 1.83 2.32 18.03
CA ASP A 38 1.24 3.11 19.12
C ASP A 38 0.86 4.53 18.67
N SER A 39 1.61 5.12 17.74
CA SER A 39 1.30 6.43 17.15
C SER A 39 -0.01 6.46 16.36
N LEU A 40 -0.53 5.31 15.93
CA LEU A 40 -1.79 5.17 15.19
C LEU A 40 -2.98 4.84 16.11
N TYR A 41 -2.79 4.79 17.44
CA TYR A 41 -3.82 4.34 18.37
C TYR A 41 -5.16 5.08 18.19
N ASP A 42 -5.14 6.42 18.19
CA ASP A 42 -6.36 7.23 18.13
C ASP A 42 -7.06 7.11 16.78
N ALA A 43 -6.30 7.17 15.67
CA ALA A 43 -6.83 6.99 14.33
C ALA A 43 -7.50 5.63 14.18
N THR A 44 -6.80 4.59 14.59
CA THR A 44 -7.29 3.21 14.53
C THR A 44 -8.54 3.03 15.38
N LYS A 45 -8.57 3.61 16.58
CA LYS A 45 -9.73 3.56 17.47
C LYS A 45 -10.94 4.23 16.85
N LEU A 46 -10.76 5.41 16.24
CA LEU A 46 -11.82 6.11 15.53
C LEU A 46 -12.37 5.26 14.39
N LEU A 47 -11.51 4.68 13.54
CA LEU A 47 -11.91 3.84 12.41
C LEU A 47 -12.66 2.57 12.84
N LEU A 48 -12.20 1.88 13.89
CA LEU A 48 -12.88 0.69 14.42
C LEU A 48 -14.21 0.99 15.13
N SER A 49 -14.37 2.22 15.63
CA SER A 49 -15.64 2.69 16.20
C SER A 49 -16.68 3.12 15.15
N THR A 50 -16.22 3.43 13.94
CA THR A 50 -17.03 3.96 12.84
C THR A 50 -17.62 2.81 12.01
N ASP A 51 -18.90 2.88 11.64
CA ASP A 51 -19.54 1.89 10.75
C ASP A 51 -19.11 2.12 9.29
N LEU A 52 -17.96 1.55 8.93
CA LEU A 52 -17.37 1.62 7.60
C LEU A 52 -17.72 0.42 6.71
N GLY A 53 -18.72 -0.39 7.11
CA GLY A 53 -19.12 -1.57 6.34
C GLY A 53 -18.14 -2.76 6.44
N TRP A 54 -17.27 -2.79 7.44
CA TRP A 54 -16.25 -3.84 7.67
C TRP A 54 -16.76 -5.30 7.64
N GLU A 55 -18.07 -5.53 7.82
CA GLU A 55 -18.70 -6.87 7.81
C GLU A 55 -19.17 -7.31 6.41
N GLN A 56 -19.28 -6.35 5.48
CA GLN A 56 -19.74 -6.62 4.12
C GLN A 56 -18.59 -6.98 3.19
N VAL A 57 -17.34 -6.89 3.67
CA VAL A 57 -16.15 -7.37 2.96
C VAL A 57 -16.14 -8.89 3.06
N PRO A 58 -16.40 -9.63 1.98
CA PRO A 58 -16.38 -11.07 2.06
C PRO A 58 -14.95 -11.53 2.33
N GLN A 59 -14.78 -12.59 3.11
CA GLN A 59 -13.49 -13.28 3.24
C GLN A 59 -13.19 -13.97 1.92
N HIS A 60 -12.74 -13.18 0.96
CA HIS A 60 -12.47 -13.65 -0.37
C HIS A 60 -11.13 -14.39 -0.41
N THR A 61 -11.11 -15.58 -0.99
CA THR A 61 -9.88 -16.22 -1.47
C THR A 61 -9.35 -15.56 -2.75
N THR A 62 -10.15 -14.66 -3.36
CA THR A 62 -9.86 -13.95 -4.61
C THR A 62 -10.66 -12.64 -4.60
N PRO A 63 -10.02 -11.45 -4.57
CA PRO A 63 -10.74 -10.18 -4.49
C PRO A 63 -11.70 -10.00 -5.67
N PRO A 64 -12.79 -9.24 -5.50
CA PRO A 64 -13.67 -8.90 -6.62
C PRO A 64 -12.91 -8.13 -7.70
N VAL A 65 -13.29 -8.34 -8.96
CA VAL A 65 -12.78 -7.61 -10.13
C VAL A 65 -13.39 -6.21 -10.15
N GLY A 66 -12.58 -5.15 -10.33
CA GLY A 66 -13.04 -3.75 -10.49
C GLY A 66 -12.88 -2.84 -9.26
N GLU A 67 -13.77 -1.86 -9.12
CA GLU A 67 -13.77 -0.85 -8.04
C GLU A 67 -14.23 -1.43 -6.71
N VAL A 68 -13.31 -2.14 -6.03
CA VAL A 68 -13.57 -2.72 -4.72
C VAL A 68 -13.43 -1.66 -3.64
N VAL A 69 -14.55 -1.23 -3.07
CA VAL A 69 -14.53 -0.29 -1.96
C VAL A 69 -14.11 -1.03 -0.68
N SER A 70 -12.86 -0.84 -0.26
CA SER A 70 -12.40 -1.34 1.02
C SER A 70 -12.99 -0.49 2.18
N PRO A 71 -13.00 -0.99 3.43
CA PRO A 71 -13.38 -0.17 4.58
C PRO A 71 -12.50 1.09 4.73
N LEU A 72 -11.25 1.05 4.29
CA LEU A 72 -10.36 2.20 4.28
C LEU A 72 -10.75 3.18 3.18
N GLY A 73 -11.09 2.71 1.98
CA GLY A 73 -11.71 3.51 0.91
C GLY A 73 -13.01 4.20 1.37
N ASN A 74 -13.88 3.47 2.07
CA ASN A 74 -15.08 4.03 2.70
C ASN A 74 -14.73 5.13 3.73
N ALA A 75 -13.68 4.94 4.52
CA ALA A 75 -13.23 5.95 5.48
C ALA A 75 -12.71 7.20 4.79
N LEU A 76 -11.99 7.06 3.67
CA LEU A 76 -11.45 8.17 2.88
C LEU A 76 -12.55 8.99 2.20
N ALA A 77 -13.69 8.40 1.87
CA ALA A 77 -14.87 9.11 1.36
C ALA A 77 -15.89 9.50 2.43
N HIS A 78 -15.59 9.25 3.70
CA HIS A 78 -16.52 9.56 4.77
C HIS A 78 -16.76 11.08 4.88
N ALA A 79 -17.99 11.50 5.20
CA ALA A 79 -18.35 12.92 5.28
C ALA A 79 -17.59 13.67 6.40
N ALA A 80 -17.30 13.00 7.52
CA ALA A 80 -16.54 13.54 8.64
C ALA A 80 -15.04 13.64 8.31
N LYS A 81 -14.44 14.81 8.53
CA LYS A 81 -13.04 15.10 8.18
C LYS A 81 -12.07 14.26 9.01
N GLU A 82 -12.35 14.12 10.28
CA GLU A 82 -11.58 13.34 11.25
C GLU A 82 -11.48 11.85 10.87
N VAL A 83 -12.52 11.28 10.25
CA VAL A 83 -12.49 9.89 9.76
C VAL A 83 -11.57 9.77 8.54
N ARG A 84 -11.63 10.74 7.62
CA ARG A 84 -10.72 10.78 6.45
C ARG A 84 -9.26 10.97 6.88
N GLU A 85 -9.01 11.84 7.85
CA GLU A 85 -7.68 12.08 8.41
C GLU A 85 -7.14 10.84 9.14
N ALA A 86 -7.97 10.13 9.90
CA ALA A 86 -7.58 8.88 10.53
C ALA A 86 -7.22 7.80 9.49
N ALA A 87 -7.96 7.71 8.38
CA ALA A 87 -7.63 6.80 7.29
C ALA A 87 -6.29 7.14 6.63
N LEU A 88 -6.02 8.42 6.39
CA LEU A 88 -4.74 8.90 5.88
C LEU A 88 -3.58 8.58 6.83
N GLN A 89 -3.76 8.73 8.15
CA GLN A 89 -2.73 8.37 9.13
C GLN A 89 -2.38 6.88 9.07
N VAL A 90 -3.37 6.00 8.87
CA VAL A 90 -3.11 4.56 8.67
C VAL A 90 -2.35 4.29 7.38
N LEU A 91 -2.65 5.01 6.31
CA LEU A 91 -1.92 4.89 5.04
C LEU A 91 -0.48 5.42 5.13
N ASP A 92 -0.23 6.39 6.02
CA ASP A 92 1.10 6.95 6.28
C ASP A 92 1.99 6.04 7.14
N ALA A 93 1.49 4.88 7.57
CA ALA A 93 2.21 3.93 8.40
C ALA A 93 3.50 3.45 7.71
N THR A 94 4.60 3.47 8.46
CA THR A 94 5.87 2.86 8.11
C THR A 94 6.15 1.64 9.00
N VAL A 95 7.04 0.78 8.54
CA VAL A 95 7.64 -0.28 9.34
C VAL A 95 9.16 -0.12 9.36
N CYS A 96 9.75 -0.37 10.51
CA CYS A 96 11.20 -0.36 10.68
C CYS A 96 11.79 -1.67 10.16
N ILE A 97 12.72 -1.55 9.22
CA ILE A 97 13.52 -2.65 8.70
C ILE A 97 14.85 -2.63 9.45
N PRO A 98 15.18 -3.67 10.24
CA PRO A 98 16.40 -3.68 11.04
C PRO A 98 17.64 -3.74 10.15
N ALA A 99 18.75 -3.18 10.62
CA ALA A 99 20.03 -3.36 9.95
C ALA A 99 20.39 -4.85 9.82
N GLY A 100 21.00 -5.24 8.71
CA GLY A 100 21.47 -6.61 8.49
C GLY A 100 21.92 -6.91 7.08
N THR A 101 22.36 -8.15 6.88
CA THR A 101 22.80 -8.65 5.59
C THR A 101 21.61 -9.05 4.72
N ALA A 102 21.37 -8.30 3.64
CA ALA A 102 20.43 -8.65 2.58
C ALA A 102 21.08 -9.55 1.54
N LEU A 103 20.29 -10.45 0.92
CA LEU A 103 20.73 -11.28 -0.20
C LEU A 103 20.16 -10.72 -1.51
N ILE A 104 21.00 -10.00 -2.26
CA ILE A 104 20.60 -9.21 -3.42
C ILE A 104 20.71 -10.00 -4.72
N GLY A 105 19.67 -9.91 -5.55
CA GLY A 105 19.55 -10.57 -6.85
C GLY A 105 19.35 -12.08 -6.77
N GLU A 106 19.28 -12.73 -7.93
CA GLU A 106 19.16 -14.18 -8.04
C GLU A 106 20.38 -14.92 -7.46
N GLU A 107 21.56 -14.35 -7.66
CA GLU A 107 22.84 -14.86 -7.14
C GLU A 107 22.97 -14.74 -5.61
N CYS A 108 22.00 -14.09 -4.93
CA CYS A 108 21.98 -13.90 -3.48
C CYS A 108 23.28 -13.24 -2.96
N THR A 109 23.73 -12.18 -3.64
CA THR A 109 24.94 -11.45 -3.26
C THR A 109 24.72 -10.77 -1.91
N PRO A 110 25.54 -11.06 -0.89
CA PRO A 110 25.36 -10.44 0.42
C PRO A 110 25.71 -8.95 0.37
N LEU A 111 24.82 -8.12 0.90
CA LEU A 111 25.01 -6.68 1.05
C LEU A 111 24.53 -6.24 2.43
N GLU A 112 25.35 -5.48 3.15
CA GLU A 112 24.93 -4.88 4.43
C GLU A 112 24.01 -3.71 4.15
N ILE A 113 22.83 -3.73 4.78
CA ILE A 113 21.82 -2.67 4.74
C ILE A 113 21.69 -2.11 6.15
N ASP A 114 21.80 -0.78 6.28
CA ASP A 114 21.55 -0.09 7.54
C ASP A 114 20.06 -0.13 7.92
N GLU A 115 19.73 0.19 9.16
CA GLU A 115 18.34 0.31 9.59
C GLU A 115 17.67 1.50 8.87
N PHE A 116 16.43 1.28 8.42
CA PHE A 116 15.62 2.32 7.78
C PHE A 116 14.13 2.05 8.02
N GLU A 117 13.29 3.04 7.78
CA GLU A 117 11.84 2.84 7.72
C GLU A 117 11.37 2.77 6.27
N ILE A 118 10.34 1.96 6.02
CA ILE A 118 9.67 1.92 4.71
C ILE A 118 8.16 1.92 4.88
N GLY A 119 7.45 2.54 3.94
CA GLY A 119 6.00 2.56 3.90
C GLY A 119 5.44 1.14 3.92
N VAL A 120 4.45 0.90 4.78
CA VAL A 120 3.75 -0.39 4.86
C VAL A 120 3.06 -0.71 3.54
N TYR A 121 2.58 0.32 2.84
CA TYR A 121 1.89 0.24 1.56
C TYR A 121 2.59 1.09 0.49
N PRO A 122 2.33 0.84 -0.81
CA PRO A 122 2.53 1.85 -1.85
C PRO A 122 1.76 3.14 -1.54
N VAL A 123 2.26 4.27 -2.01
CA VAL A 123 1.55 5.56 -1.88
C VAL A 123 0.23 5.48 -2.63
N THR A 124 -0.86 5.89 -1.99
CA THR A 124 -2.21 5.80 -2.55
C THR A 124 -2.68 7.08 -3.23
N ASN A 125 -3.75 6.98 -4.01
CA ASN A 125 -4.41 8.13 -4.63
C ASN A 125 -4.82 9.20 -3.60
N ALA A 126 -5.32 8.80 -2.43
CA ALA A 126 -5.73 9.75 -1.39
C ALA A 126 -4.53 10.46 -0.74
N GLN A 127 -3.43 9.74 -0.52
CA GLN A 127 -2.19 10.33 -0.03
C GLN A 127 -1.61 11.33 -1.05
N TYR A 128 -1.60 10.97 -2.33
CA TYR A 128 -1.13 11.86 -3.39
C TYR A 128 -2.05 13.07 -3.56
N LEU A 129 -3.37 12.90 -3.44
CA LEU A 129 -4.31 14.02 -3.44
C LEU A 129 -4.01 15.02 -2.32
N ARG A 130 -3.80 14.55 -1.08
CA ARG A 130 -3.44 15.43 0.04
C ARG A 130 -2.22 16.26 -0.32
N PHE A 131 -1.19 15.64 -0.90
CA PHE A 131 -0.02 16.36 -1.41
C PHE A 131 -0.39 17.44 -2.45
N LEU A 132 -1.23 17.13 -3.44
CA LEU A 132 -1.66 18.11 -4.44
C LEU A 132 -2.44 19.28 -3.80
N GLN A 133 -3.30 19.00 -2.83
CA GLN A 133 -4.10 20.02 -2.12
C GLN A 133 -3.23 20.93 -1.26
N ASP A 134 -2.22 20.37 -0.59
CA ASP A 134 -1.34 21.12 0.30
C ASP A 134 -0.32 21.97 -0.46
N THR A 135 0.13 21.50 -1.62
CA THR A 135 1.26 22.12 -2.34
C THR A 135 0.86 22.86 -3.62
N GLY A 136 -0.31 22.54 -4.20
CA GLY A 136 -0.70 23.02 -5.52
C GLY A 136 0.12 22.40 -6.66
N TYR A 137 0.80 21.27 -6.44
CA TYR A 137 1.57 20.58 -7.47
C TYR A 137 0.66 20.09 -8.63
N LYS A 138 1.29 19.76 -9.77
CA LYS A 138 0.54 19.28 -10.95
C LYS A 138 -0.03 17.87 -10.68
N PRO A 139 -1.27 17.59 -11.09
CA PRO A 139 -1.82 16.24 -11.01
C PRO A 139 -1.17 15.32 -12.05
N PRO A 140 -1.27 13.99 -11.87
CA PRO A 140 -0.90 12.99 -12.88
C PRO A 140 -1.66 13.22 -14.19
N LYS A 141 -1.11 12.77 -15.32
CA LYS A 141 -1.65 13.12 -16.65
C LYS A 141 -3.08 12.60 -16.86
N ASP A 142 -3.36 11.37 -16.42
CA ASP A 142 -4.65 10.70 -16.51
C ASP A 142 -5.73 11.32 -15.58
N TRP A 143 -5.31 12.09 -14.58
CA TRP A 143 -6.19 12.84 -13.69
C TRP A 143 -6.75 14.10 -14.35
N VAL A 144 -6.00 14.71 -15.29
CA VAL A 144 -6.37 15.98 -15.94
C VAL A 144 -7.59 15.84 -16.85
N ASP A 145 -7.69 14.73 -17.57
CA ASP A 145 -8.79 14.46 -18.52
C ASP A 145 -9.93 13.64 -17.90
N SER A 146 -9.83 13.27 -16.62
CA SER A 146 -10.89 12.61 -15.88
C SER A 146 -11.75 13.67 -15.16
N PRO A 147 -12.93 14.06 -15.69
CA PRO A 147 -13.88 14.97 -15.01
C PRO A 147 -14.48 14.38 -13.72
N GLN A 148 -13.92 13.26 -13.25
CA GLN A 148 -14.44 12.42 -12.19
C GLN A 148 -13.74 12.68 -10.85
N LEU A 149 -12.67 13.47 -10.75
CA LEU A 149 -11.96 13.67 -9.48
C LEU A 149 -12.68 14.63 -8.51
N THR A 150 -13.93 14.32 -8.16
CA THR A 150 -14.63 14.85 -7.00
C THR A 150 -14.41 13.92 -5.80
N PHE A 151 -14.61 14.42 -4.57
CA PHE A 151 -14.61 13.63 -3.31
C PHE A 151 -15.42 12.32 -3.40
N GLU A 152 -16.43 12.24 -4.26
CA GLU A 152 -17.30 11.07 -4.45
C GLU A 152 -16.62 9.93 -5.24
N THR A 153 -15.72 10.24 -6.17
CA THR A 153 -14.93 9.22 -6.91
C THR A 153 -13.72 8.75 -6.12
N TYR A 154 -13.21 9.58 -5.18
CA TYR A 154 -12.19 9.15 -4.20
C TYR A 154 -12.66 8.01 -3.30
N ALA A 155 -13.98 7.80 -3.16
CA ALA A 155 -14.54 6.67 -2.41
C ALA A 155 -14.16 5.32 -2.99
N LEU A 156 -14.01 5.24 -4.32
CA LEU A 156 -13.91 3.97 -5.02
C LEU A 156 -12.46 3.50 -5.17
N LYS A 157 -11.50 4.44 -5.26
CA LYS A 157 -10.06 4.13 -5.47
C LYS A 157 -9.09 4.95 -4.61
N GLY A 158 -9.56 5.63 -3.57
CA GLY A 158 -8.70 6.47 -2.72
C GLY A 158 -7.56 5.71 -2.05
N ASP A 159 -7.78 4.43 -1.74
CA ASP A 159 -6.82 3.51 -1.14
C ASP A 159 -6.17 2.56 -2.16
N HIS A 160 -6.35 2.77 -3.46
CA HIS A 160 -5.54 2.13 -4.49
C HIS A 160 -4.20 2.86 -4.62
N PRO A 161 -3.11 2.17 -5.04
CA PRO A 161 -1.85 2.82 -5.36
C PRO A 161 -2.04 3.93 -6.41
N VAL A 162 -1.32 5.04 -6.24
CA VAL A 162 -1.24 6.05 -7.28
C VAL A 162 -0.35 5.55 -8.42
N VAL A 163 -0.79 5.78 -9.66
CA VAL A 163 -0.09 5.41 -10.89
C VAL A 163 0.03 6.63 -11.82
N TRP A 164 0.65 6.47 -13.00
CA TRP A 164 0.97 7.58 -13.90
C TRP A 164 1.86 8.65 -13.25
N ILE A 165 2.73 8.21 -12.34
CA ILE A 165 3.72 9.05 -11.66
C ILE A 165 5.09 8.76 -12.23
N SER A 166 5.83 9.80 -12.59
CA SER A 166 7.24 9.67 -12.96
C SER A 166 8.12 9.55 -11.72
N CYS A 167 9.33 9.00 -11.86
CA CYS A 167 10.26 8.93 -10.73
C CYS A 167 10.57 10.33 -10.16
N GLU A 168 10.65 11.35 -11.03
CA GLU A 168 10.83 12.75 -10.61
C GLU A 168 9.65 13.27 -9.76
N ASP A 169 8.41 12.98 -10.17
CA ASP A 169 7.21 13.37 -9.41
C ASP A 169 7.13 12.60 -8.07
N ALA A 170 7.55 11.32 -8.05
CA ALA A 170 7.63 10.49 -6.87
C ALA A 170 8.67 11.02 -5.86
N GLU A 171 9.84 11.48 -6.33
CA GLU A 171 10.86 12.12 -5.51
C GLU A 171 10.35 13.45 -4.91
N VAL A 172 9.58 14.24 -5.66
CA VAL A 172 8.94 15.47 -5.13
C VAL A 172 7.95 15.13 -4.01
N TYR A 173 7.10 14.12 -4.20
CA TYR A 173 6.21 13.66 -3.14
C TYR A 173 7.00 13.17 -1.92
N ALA A 174 8.05 12.37 -2.14
CA ALA A 174 8.87 11.83 -1.07
C ALA A 174 9.48 12.94 -0.20
N ASN A 175 9.99 14.00 -0.84
CA ASN A 175 10.49 15.19 -0.14
C ASN A 175 9.39 15.91 0.66
N TYR A 176 8.16 16.01 0.12
CA TYR A 176 7.03 16.63 0.82
C TYR A 176 6.67 15.88 2.12
N VAL A 177 6.74 14.55 2.12
CA VAL A 177 6.50 13.74 3.33
C VAL A 177 7.75 13.57 4.21
N GLY A 178 8.83 14.30 3.92
CA GLY A 178 10.10 14.24 4.66
C GLY A 178 10.80 12.89 4.58
N GLY A 179 10.67 12.19 3.45
CA GLY A 179 11.34 10.91 3.17
C GLY A 179 12.04 10.92 1.82
N ARG A 180 12.25 9.72 1.27
CA ARG A 180 12.90 9.45 -0.01
C ARG A 180 12.28 8.23 -0.67
N LEU A 181 12.64 7.95 -1.91
CA LEU A 181 12.41 6.62 -2.48
C LEU A 181 13.39 5.61 -1.84
N PRO A 182 12.99 4.34 -1.65
CA PRO A 182 13.94 3.30 -1.27
C PRO A 182 14.95 3.08 -2.40
N THR A 183 16.15 2.65 -2.04
CA THR A 183 17.06 2.03 -3.02
C THR A 183 16.54 0.66 -3.42
N PHE A 184 16.94 0.14 -4.57
CA PHE A 184 16.58 -1.22 -4.98
C PHE A 184 17.00 -2.30 -3.97
N PRO A 185 18.21 -2.26 -3.38
CA PRO A 185 18.57 -3.21 -2.32
C PRO A 185 17.72 -3.10 -1.04
N GLU A 186 17.40 -1.89 -0.59
CA GLU A 186 16.50 -1.69 0.56
C GLU A 186 15.10 -2.25 0.28
N TRP A 187 14.55 -1.95 -0.90
CA TRP A 187 13.25 -2.46 -1.31
C TRP A 187 13.23 -3.99 -1.35
N GLN A 188 14.26 -4.60 -1.95
CA GLN A 188 14.35 -6.05 -2.05
C GLN A 188 14.53 -6.69 -0.68
N TYR A 189 15.30 -6.07 0.21
CA TYR A 189 15.45 -6.53 1.58
C TYR A 189 14.10 -6.50 2.32
N ALA A 190 13.36 -5.39 2.21
CA ALA A 190 12.02 -5.24 2.78
C ALA A 190 11.03 -6.30 2.25
N ALA A 191 11.15 -6.69 0.98
CA ALA A 191 10.30 -7.71 0.35
C ALA A 191 10.67 -9.14 0.74
N ARG A 192 11.97 -9.43 0.79
CA ARG A 192 12.54 -10.78 0.75
C ARG A 192 13.02 -11.28 2.11
N GLY A 193 13.42 -10.39 3.02
CA GLY A 193 14.13 -10.79 4.23
C GLY A 193 15.55 -11.27 3.94
N THR A 194 16.01 -12.26 4.72
CA THR A 194 17.43 -12.69 4.76
C THR A 194 17.68 -14.09 4.20
N ASP A 195 16.66 -14.81 3.73
CA ASP A 195 16.76 -16.24 3.39
C ASP A 195 16.73 -16.56 1.89
N GLY A 196 16.64 -15.53 1.04
CA GLY A 196 16.71 -15.73 -0.41
C GLY A 196 15.41 -16.23 -1.04
N ARG A 197 14.26 -16.15 -0.37
CA ARG A 197 12.94 -16.48 -0.94
C ARG A 197 12.64 -15.72 -2.25
N LEU A 198 11.83 -16.28 -3.15
CA LEU A 198 11.48 -15.62 -4.43
C LEU A 198 10.30 -14.66 -4.29
N PHE A 199 9.41 -14.94 -3.33
CA PHE A 199 8.24 -14.15 -3.00
C PHE A 199 8.26 -13.84 -1.50
N PRO A 200 7.55 -12.80 -1.04
CA PRO A 200 7.39 -12.48 0.38
C PRO A 200 7.01 -13.69 1.25
N TRP A 201 6.22 -14.61 0.69
CA TRP A 201 5.72 -15.82 1.35
C TRP A 201 6.53 -17.10 1.12
N GLY A 202 7.62 -17.08 0.36
CA GLY A 202 8.46 -18.26 0.12
C GLY A 202 8.92 -18.40 -1.33
N TYR A 203 9.08 -19.65 -1.79
CA TYR A 203 9.63 -19.95 -3.12
C TYR A 203 8.56 -20.27 -4.17
N GLU A 204 7.37 -20.66 -3.74
CA GLU A 204 6.32 -21.13 -4.65
C GLU A 204 5.37 -19.99 -5.02
N ILE A 205 4.93 -20.01 -6.28
CA ILE A 205 3.85 -19.14 -6.76
C ILE A 205 2.57 -19.51 -6.00
N ASP A 206 1.94 -18.52 -5.38
CA ASP A 206 0.64 -18.65 -4.71
C ASP A 206 -0.25 -17.46 -5.12
N LYS A 207 -0.95 -17.65 -6.24
CA LYS A 207 -1.77 -16.64 -6.94
C LYS A 207 -2.67 -15.76 -6.05
N PRO A 208 -3.39 -16.27 -5.03
CA PRO A 208 -4.25 -15.45 -4.17
C PRO A 208 -3.49 -14.49 -3.22
N ARG A 209 -2.16 -14.39 -3.28
CA ARG A 209 -1.36 -13.55 -2.36
C ARG A 209 -0.95 -12.19 -2.92
N CYS A 210 -1.21 -11.91 -4.17
CA CYS A 210 -0.91 -10.61 -4.77
C CYS A 210 -1.82 -10.33 -5.97
N ASN A 211 -1.81 -9.08 -6.43
CA ASN A 211 -2.52 -8.68 -7.64
C ASN A 211 -1.58 -8.76 -8.85
N THR A 212 -1.60 -9.87 -9.57
CA THR A 212 -0.95 -10.07 -10.86
C THR A 212 -2.00 -10.42 -11.92
N ALA A 213 -1.59 -10.53 -13.19
CA ALA A 213 -2.50 -10.80 -14.29
C ALA A 213 -3.34 -12.07 -14.08
N GLU A 214 -2.79 -13.09 -13.41
CA GLU A 214 -3.50 -14.35 -13.15
C GLU A 214 -4.60 -14.23 -12.09
N LEU A 215 -4.62 -13.16 -11.31
CA LEU A 215 -5.72 -12.85 -10.40
C LEU A 215 -6.98 -12.43 -11.19
N GLY A 216 -6.78 -11.77 -12.33
CA GLY A 216 -7.88 -11.29 -13.18
C GLY A 216 -8.62 -10.08 -12.64
N ALA A 217 -7.99 -9.27 -11.77
CA ALA A 217 -8.57 -8.02 -11.28
C ALA A 217 -8.69 -6.94 -12.37
N GLU A 218 -7.82 -7.02 -13.40
CA GLU A 218 -7.77 -6.13 -14.58
C GLU A 218 -7.52 -4.64 -14.25
N ASP A 219 -7.13 -4.34 -13.02
CA ASP A 219 -6.79 -3.02 -12.49
C ASP A 219 -5.99 -3.19 -11.19
N THR A 220 -5.51 -2.08 -10.63
CA THR A 220 -5.06 -1.99 -9.25
C THR A 220 -6.14 -2.44 -8.27
N THR A 221 -5.72 -2.92 -7.11
CA THR A 221 -6.58 -3.26 -5.97
C THR A 221 -6.27 -2.37 -4.78
N PRO A 222 -7.20 -2.21 -3.81
CA PRO A 222 -6.92 -1.49 -2.57
C PRO A 222 -5.68 -2.04 -1.89
N VAL A 223 -4.84 -1.15 -1.36
CA VAL A 223 -3.67 -1.57 -0.59
C VAL A 223 -4.09 -2.40 0.62
N GLY A 224 -3.30 -3.40 0.96
CA GLY A 224 -3.59 -4.25 2.10
C GLY A 224 -4.61 -5.38 1.85
N ALA A 225 -5.11 -5.53 0.61
CA ALA A 225 -6.08 -6.57 0.26
C ALA A 225 -5.54 -8.00 0.48
N PHE A 226 -4.22 -8.21 0.31
CA PHE A 226 -3.61 -9.54 0.34
C PHE A 226 -2.81 -9.80 1.60
N LYS A 227 -3.49 -10.21 2.68
CA LYS A 227 -2.82 -10.57 3.95
C LYS A 227 -1.85 -11.75 3.82
N GLY A 228 -2.05 -12.63 2.83
CA GLY A 228 -1.10 -13.70 2.54
C GLY A 228 0.19 -13.21 1.87
N GLY A 229 0.18 -12.01 1.28
CA GLY A 229 1.29 -11.42 0.54
C GLY A 229 2.27 -10.61 1.36
N ILE A 230 2.02 -10.46 2.67
CA ILE A 230 2.81 -9.61 3.56
C ILE A 230 4.26 -10.11 3.62
N SER A 231 5.21 -9.19 3.51
CA SER A 231 6.64 -9.48 3.62
C SER A 231 7.06 -9.93 5.02
N PRO A 232 8.27 -10.52 5.17
CA PRO A 232 8.81 -10.90 6.48
C PRO A 232 8.85 -9.75 7.49
N PHE A 233 8.88 -8.52 6.97
CA PHE A 233 8.94 -7.30 7.77
C PHE A 233 7.61 -6.53 7.82
N GLY A 234 6.51 -7.09 7.32
CA GLY A 234 5.19 -6.45 7.45
C GLY A 234 4.82 -5.50 6.31
N CYS A 235 5.58 -5.47 5.20
CA CYS A 235 5.23 -4.67 4.04
C CYS A 235 4.18 -5.38 3.19
N TYR A 236 3.13 -4.66 2.82
CA TYR A 236 2.09 -5.14 1.92
C TYR A 236 2.43 -4.82 0.46
N ASP A 237 1.88 -5.63 -0.43
CA ASP A 237 1.88 -5.40 -1.87
C ASP A 237 3.28 -5.18 -2.45
N MET A 238 4.30 -5.83 -1.86
CA MET A 238 5.67 -5.82 -2.39
C MET A 238 5.75 -6.56 -3.74
N ILE A 239 4.78 -7.40 -4.07
CA ILE A 239 4.72 -8.10 -5.36
C ILE A 239 3.36 -7.81 -5.99
N GLY A 240 3.37 -7.48 -7.28
CA GLY A 240 2.18 -7.13 -8.03
C GLY A 240 1.58 -5.79 -7.60
N ASN A 241 0.30 -5.60 -7.95
CA ASN A 241 -0.43 -4.34 -7.88
C ASN A 241 0.22 -3.27 -8.79
N VAL A 242 1.35 -2.68 -8.39
CA VAL A 242 2.10 -1.72 -9.21
C VAL A 242 3.59 -1.98 -9.13
N TRP A 243 4.29 -1.70 -10.23
CA TRP A 243 5.74 -1.51 -10.19
C TRP A 243 6.05 -0.33 -9.28
N GLU A 244 7.13 -0.41 -8.52
CA GLU A 244 7.50 0.66 -7.59
C GLU A 244 8.84 1.28 -7.94
N TRP A 245 8.84 2.60 -8.15
CA TRP A 245 10.07 3.37 -8.33
C TRP A 245 11.02 3.27 -7.15
N THR A 246 12.31 3.17 -7.46
CA THR A 246 13.42 3.24 -6.49
C THR A 246 14.33 4.42 -6.82
N SER A 247 15.15 4.85 -5.87
CA SER A 247 16.19 5.85 -6.10
C SER A 247 17.43 5.29 -6.83
N THR A 248 17.45 4.00 -7.17
CA THR A 248 18.59 3.36 -7.80
C THR A 248 18.59 3.62 -9.30
N PHE A 249 19.70 4.17 -9.79
CA PHE A 249 19.98 4.31 -11.21
C PHE A 249 20.35 2.97 -11.83
N TYR A 250 19.92 2.76 -13.07
CA TYR A 250 20.30 1.58 -13.85
C TYR A 250 21.59 1.81 -14.65
N ASP A 251 21.85 3.05 -15.05
CA ASP A 251 22.97 3.48 -15.90
C ASP A 251 23.83 4.55 -15.21
N ASP A 252 25.10 4.65 -15.63
CA ASP A 252 26.07 5.63 -15.12
C ASP A 252 25.71 7.06 -15.55
N GLU A 253 25.01 7.22 -16.68
CA GLU A 253 24.53 8.51 -17.19
C GLU A 253 23.28 9.04 -16.46
N GLU A 254 22.79 8.30 -15.46
CA GLU A 254 21.69 8.74 -14.61
C GLU A 254 20.36 8.97 -15.37
N THR A 255 20.16 8.26 -16.50
CA THR A 255 19.00 8.44 -17.38
C THR A 255 17.82 7.56 -16.97
N PHE A 256 18.09 6.39 -16.41
CA PHE A 256 17.10 5.36 -16.11
C PHE A 256 17.06 5.03 -14.61
N ARG A 257 15.85 4.87 -14.08
CA ARG A 257 15.60 4.43 -12.71
C ARG A 257 15.04 3.03 -12.70
N VAL A 258 15.43 2.27 -11.69
CA VAL A 258 14.92 0.92 -11.45
C VAL A 258 13.52 1.00 -10.83
N ALA A 259 12.60 0.22 -11.40
CA ALA A 259 11.28 -0.07 -10.82
C ALA A 259 11.18 -1.57 -10.51
N CYS A 260 10.52 -1.95 -9.42
CA CYS A 260 10.57 -3.31 -8.88
C CYS A 260 9.20 -3.88 -8.49
N GLY A 261 9.12 -5.21 -8.35
CA GLY A 261 7.98 -5.93 -7.76
C GLY A 261 6.91 -6.47 -8.72
N GLY A 262 6.88 -6.01 -9.98
CA GLY A 262 5.83 -6.38 -10.93
C GLY A 262 4.53 -5.59 -10.70
N ALA A 263 3.53 -5.79 -11.56
CA ALA A 263 2.25 -5.10 -11.48
C ALA A 263 1.08 -5.99 -11.88
N TRP A 264 -0.15 -5.53 -11.64
CA TRP A 264 -1.38 -6.26 -11.93
C TRP A 264 -1.53 -6.72 -13.39
N TYR A 265 -0.86 -6.06 -14.33
CA TYR A 265 -0.89 -6.39 -15.75
C TYR A 265 0.06 -7.53 -16.15
N TYR A 266 1.03 -7.87 -15.29
CA TYR A 266 2.06 -8.87 -15.56
C TYR A 266 1.80 -10.15 -14.76
N ASN A 267 2.25 -11.28 -15.29
CA ASN A 267 2.16 -12.57 -14.58
C ASN A 267 3.31 -12.73 -13.57
N HIS A 268 3.32 -13.84 -12.82
CA HIS A 268 4.36 -14.12 -11.83
C HIS A 268 5.76 -14.30 -12.43
N ASP A 269 5.90 -14.54 -13.74
CA ASP A 269 7.21 -14.61 -14.40
C ASP A 269 7.95 -13.26 -14.36
N TYR A 270 7.21 -12.15 -14.21
CA TYR A 270 7.76 -10.79 -14.08
C TYR A 270 7.52 -10.17 -12.71
N SER A 271 6.97 -10.92 -11.74
CA SER A 271 6.55 -10.40 -10.44
C SER A 271 7.14 -11.24 -9.31
N THR A 272 8.41 -10.99 -8.98
CA THR A 272 9.15 -11.63 -7.87
C THR A 272 9.95 -10.60 -7.08
N CYS A 273 10.48 -10.97 -5.91
CA CYS A 273 11.33 -10.07 -5.12
C CYS A 273 12.60 -9.64 -5.88
N THR A 274 13.02 -10.39 -6.90
CA THR A 274 14.19 -10.10 -7.72
C THR A 274 13.84 -9.47 -9.07
N SER A 275 12.56 -9.39 -9.42
CA SER A 275 12.11 -8.78 -10.68
C SER A 275 12.23 -7.27 -10.62
N PHE A 276 12.88 -6.71 -11.63
CA PHE A 276 12.96 -5.28 -11.86
C PHE A 276 12.92 -4.98 -13.35
N ASP A 277 12.54 -3.75 -13.68
CA ASP A 277 12.70 -3.15 -14.99
C ASP A 277 13.27 -1.74 -14.81
N PHE A 278 13.60 -1.05 -15.89
CA PHE A 278 14.15 0.30 -15.83
C PHE A 278 13.54 1.20 -16.89
N PHE A 279 13.28 2.43 -16.50
CA PHE A 279 12.56 3.40 -17.32
C PHE A 279 13.18 4.78 -17.14
N SER A 280 13.00 5.67 -18.12
CA SER A 280 13.53 7.03 -18.02
C SER A 280 12.90 7.77 -16.84
N THR A 281 13.65 8.69 -16.22
CA THR A 281 13.20 9.41 -14.99
C THR A 281 11.84 10.10 -15.10
N ASN A 282 11.50 10.54 -16.32
CA ASN A 282 10.26 11.23 -16.67
C ASN A 282 9.17 10.30 -17.25
N TYR A 283 9.44 9.01 -17.37
CA TYR A 283 8.47 8.03 -17.83
C TYR A 283 7.38 7.83 -16.77
N ALA A 284 6.14 7.61 -17.20
CA ALA A 284 5.02 7.35 -16.31
C ALA A 284 4.02 6.43 -17.02
N GLU A 285 3.47 5.45 -16.29
CA GLU A 285 2.55 4.46 -16.85
C GLU A 285 1.49 4.03 -15.83
N PHE A 286 0.36 3.51 -16.31
CA PHE A 286 -0.81 3.05 -15.52
C PHE A 286 -0.51 1.87 -14.57
N VAL A 287 0.69 1.32 -14.60
CA VAL A 287 1.15 0.20 -13.76
C VAL A 287 2.32 0.57 -12.85
N ILE A 288 2.78 1.84 -12.88
CA ILE A 288 3.95 2.26 -12.10
C ILE A 288 3.53 3.28 -11.04
N GLY A 289 3.75 2.91 -9.78
CA GLY A 289 3.62 3.73 -8.59
C GLY A 289 4.94 3.76 -7.81
N PHE A 290 4.85 3.94 -6.49
CA PHE A 290 6.03 4.03 -5.62
C PHE A 290 5.66 3.86 -4.15
N ARG A 291 6.67 3.62 -3.30
CA ARG A 291 6.58 3.71 -1.84
C ARG A 291 7.69 4.59 -1.27
N ILE A 292 7.56 4.94 0.00
CA ILE A 292 8.47 5.85 0.70
C ILE A 292 9.39 5.10 1.64
N ALA A 293 10.63 5.55 1.76
CA ALA A 293 11.58 5.18 2.79
C ALA A 293 12.04 6.41 3.60
N ARG A 294 12.56 6.17 4.82
CA ARG A 294 13.20 7.18 5.68
C ARG A 294 14.48 6.61 6.28
#